data_AF-A0A3M1KZK4-F1
#
_entry.id   AF-A0A3M1KZK4-F1
#
_cell.length_a   1.000
_cell.length_b   1.000
_cell.length_c   1.000
_cell.angle_alpha   90.00
_cell.angle_beta   90.00
_cell.angle_gamma   90.00
#
_symmetry.space_group_name_H-M   'P 1'
#
loop_
_entity.id
_entity.type
_entity.pdbx_description
1 polymer ?
#
loop_
_entity_poly.entity_id
_entity_poly.type
_entity_poly.pdbx_seq_one_letter_code
_entity_poly.pdbx_strand_id
1 'polypeptide(L)' 'VAADLLVEGRTIPMSDNMGNRMLGVVKSVSNTGVVMDFNHPLAGKDLFFSGVIEAVRKATEEEVAHGHVHGPDGVQH' A
#
# COMPACT_ATOMS: atom_id res chain seq x y z
N VAL A 1 5.80 19.54 -19.49
CA VAL A 1 5.31 19.41 -18.09
C VAL A 1 4.17 18.41 -17.95
N ALA A 2 3.02 18.57 -18.62
CA ALA A 2 1.92 17.60 -18.52
C ALA A 2 2.15 16.30 -19.34
N ALA A 3 2.84 16.38 -20.49
CA ALA A 3 3.02 15.26 -21.41
C ALA A 3 3.71 14.02 -20.77
N ASP A 4 4.71 14.23 -19.91
CA ASP A 4 5.42 13.11 -19.26
C ASP A 4 4.62 12.46 -18.13
N LEU A 5 3.58 13.13 -17.60
CA LEU A 5 2.82 12.66 -16.44
C LEU A 5 1.90 11.51 -16.80
N LEU A 6 1.20 11.61 -17.94
CA LEU A 6 0.24 10.61 -18.42
C LEU A 6 0.95 9.60 -19.34
N VAL A 7 1.83 8.79 -18.76
CA VAL A 7 2.56 7.72 -19.44
C VAL A 7 2.20 6.39 -18.78
N GLU A 8 1.95 5.35 -19.58
CA GLU A 8 1.60 4.02 -19.07
C GLU A 8 2.68 3.46 -18.12
N GLY A 9 2.23 2.81 -17.04
CA GLY A 9 3.10 2.38 -15.94
C GLY A 9 3.51 3.47 -14.96
N ARG A 10 3.20 4.76 -15.22
CA ARG A 10 3.46 5.85 -14.26
C ARG A 10 2.54 5.74 -13.05
N THR A 11 3.11 5.72 -11.85
CA THR A 11 2.36 5.97 -10.59
C THR A 11 2.18 7.47 -10.37
N ILE A 12 0.94 7.89 -10.13
CA ILE A 12 0.55 9.27 -9.87
C ILE A 12 -0.12 9.34 -8.48
N PRO A 13 0.30 10.26 -7.58
CA PRO A 13 -0.40 10.52 -6.34
C PRO A 13 -1.67 11.35 -6.62
N MET A 14 -2.79 10.93 -6.05
CA MET A 14 -4.10 11.57 -6.17
C MET A 14 -4.77 11.68 -4.80
N SER A 15 -5.88 12.40 -4.73
CA SER A 15 -6.76 12.43 -3.55
C SER A 15 -8.16 11.98 -3.91
N ASP A 16 -8.81 11.25 -2.99
CA ASP A 16 -10.23 10.94 -3.08
C ASP A 16 -11.12 12.14 -2.67
N ASN A 17 -12.44 11.94 -2.69
CA ASN A 17 -13.43 12.94 -2.28
C ASN A 17 -13.44 13.24 -0.77
N MET A 18 -12.71 12.48 0.05
CA MET A 18 -12.52 12.70 1.49
C MET A 18 -11.14 13.32 1.80
N GLY A 19 -10.30 13.54 0.78
CA GLY A 19 -8.95 14.09 0.91
C GLY A 19 -7.86 13.05 1.21
N ASN A 20 -8.20 11.76 1.30
CA ASN A 20 -7.21 10.71 1.52
C ASN A 20 -6.30 10.60 0.29
N ARG A 21 -4.99 10.41 0.51
CA ARG A 21 -4.05 10.23 -0.60
C ARG A 21 -4.07 8.78 -1.09
N MET A 22 -4.17 8.63 -2.40
CA MET A 22 -4.10 7.35 -3.11
C MET A 22 -2.97 7.38 -4.13
N LEU A 23 -2.42 6.21 -4.46
CA LEU A 23 -1.50 6.02 -5.57
C LEU A 23 -2.25 5.28 -6.67
N GLY A 24 -2.28 5.85 -7.87
CA GLY A 24 -2.87 5.21 -9.04
C GLY A 24 -1.84 5.03 -10.16
N VAL A 25 -1.83 3.87 -10.79
CA VAL A 25 -0.95 3.56 -11.93
C VAL A 25 -1.73 3.78 -13.23
N VAL A 26 -1.15 4.53 -14.17
CA VAL A 26 -1.71 4.68 -15.52
C VAL A 26 -1.64 3.34 -16.26
N LYS A 27 -2.80 2.80 -16.64
CA LYS A 27 -2.90 1.54 -17.42
C LYS A 27 -2.99 1.77 -18.91
N SER A 28 -3.72 2.80 -19.32
CA SER A 28 -3.76 3.26 -20.71
C SER A 28 -4.22 4.70 -20.83
N VAL A 29 -3.80 5.36 -21.91
CA VAL A 29 -4.17 6.74 -22.23
C VAL A 29 -4.87 6.77 -23.59
N SER A 30 -6.00 7.47 -23.68
CA SER A 30 -6.78 7.62 -24.90
C SER A 30 -7.20 9.08 -25.12
N ASN A 31 -7.72 9.39 -26.30
CA ASN A 31 -8.20 10.73 -26.63
C ASN A 31 -9.42 11.18 -25.79
N THR A 32 -10.11 10.26 -25.10
CA THR A 32 -11.31 10.54 -24.30
C THR A 32 -11.09 10.40 -22.80
N GLY A 33 -9.94 9.90 -22.34
CA GLY A 33 -9.65 9.70 -20.93
C GLY A 33 -8.47 8.76 -20.65
N VAL A 34 -8.22 8.55 -19.37
CA VAL A 34 -7.12 7.71 -18.85
C VAL A 34 -7.70 6.59 -18.01
N VAL A 35 -7.27 5.35 -18.24
CA VAL A 35 -7.59 4.21 -17.37
C VAL A 35 -6.51 4.12 -16.29
N MET A 36 -6.94 4.11 -15.03
CA MET A 36 -6.05 4.05 -13.87
C MET A 36 -6.37 2.85 -12.98
N ASP A 37 -5.32 2.29 -12.37
CA ASP A 37 -5.37 1.16 -11.46
C ASP A 37 -4.93 1.62 -10.07
N PHE A 38 -5.86 1.58 -9.12
CA PHE A 38 -5.64 1.96 -7.72
C PHE A 38 -5.50 0.75 -6.79
N ASN A 39 -5.44 -0.47 -7.35
CA ASN A 39 -5.24 -1.66 -6.56
C ASN A 39 -3.83 -1.72 -6.00
N HIS A 40 -3.66 -2.37 -4.84
CA HIS A 40 -2.33 -2.68 -4.32
C HIS A 40 -1.55 -3.54 -5.35
N PRO A 41 -0.22 -3.39 -5.51
CA PRO A 41 0.56 -4.14 -6.51
C PRO A 41 0.48 -5.68 -6.42
N LEU A 42 0.01 -6.20 -5.27
CA LEU A 42 -0.21 -7.63 -5.01
C LEU A 42 -1.68 -8.07 -5.09
N ALA A 43 -2.61 -7.18 -5.43
CA ALA A 43 -4.03 -7.52 -5.56
C ALA A 43 -4.24 -8.56 -6.67
N GLY A 44 -5.06 -9.58 -6.39
CA GLY A 44 -5.31 -10.69 -7.31
C GLY A 44 -4.11 -11.61 -7.57
N LYS A 45 -3.02 -11.51 -6.78
CA LYS A 45 -1.91 -12.46 -6.82
C LYS A 45 -2.03 -13.44 -5.65
N ASP A 46 -1.84 -14.72 -5.92
CA ASP A 46 -1.59 -15.71 -4.87
C ASP A 46 -0.21 -15.43 -4.27
N LEU A 47 -0.15 -15.33 -2.94
CA LEU A 47 1.09 -15.06 -2.20
C LEU A 47 1.55 -16.32 -1.50
N PHE A 48 2.70 -16.83 -1.94
CA PHE A 48 3.32 -18.02 -1.38
C PHE A 48 4.40 -17.62 -0.37
N PHE A 49 4.23 -18.03 0.88
CA PHE A 49 5.17 -17.76 1.97
C PHE A 49 5.72 -19.06 2.54
N SER A 50 6.95 -19.01 3.03
CA SER A 50 7.58 -20.05 3.84
C SER A 50 8.24 -19.37 5.04
N GLY A 51 8.14 -19.98 6.22
CA GLY A 51 8.63 -19.43 7.46
C GLY A 51 8.48 -20.41 8.62
N VAL A 52 9.11 -20.09 9.74
CA VAL A 52 9.10 -20.88 10.98
C VAL A 52 8.62 -19.99 12.12
N ILE A 53 7.94 -20.57 13.11
CA ILE A 53 7.54 -19.86 14.32
C ILE A 53 8.73 -19.89 15.29
N GLU A 54 9.46 -18.77 15.37
CA GLU A 54 10.62 -18.62 16.25
C GLU A 54 10.22 -18.47 17.73
N ALA A 55 9.15 -17.74 18.01
CA ALA A 55 8.67 -17.48 19.38
C ALA A 55 7.17 -17.18 19.43
N VAL A 56 6.55 -17.47 20.58
CA VAL A 56 5.17 -17.07 20.90
C VAL A 56 5.16 -16.53 22.34
N ARG A 57 4.60 -15.34 22.54
CA ARG A 57 4.42 -14.71 23.86
C ARG A 57 3.06 -14.02 23.94
N LYS A 58 2.66 -13.62 25.15
CA LYS A 58 1.56 -12.68 25.33
C LYS A 58 2.01 -11.27 24.91
N ALA A 59 1.09 -10.50 24.35
CA ALA A 59 1.24 -9.06 24.18
C ALA A 59 1.18 -8.35 25.55
N THR A 60 1.86 -7.22 25.69
CA THR A 60 1.72 -6.32 26.84
C THR A 60 0.42 -5.50 26.74
N GLU A 61 0.02 -4.83 27.82
CA GLU A 61 -1.15 -3.95 27.81
C GLU A 61 -1.00 -2.79 26.80
N GLU A 62 0.22 -2.25 26.66
CA GLU A 62 0.57 -1.21 25.68
C GLU A 62 0.45 -1.70 24.23
N GLU A 63 0.97 -2.89 23.93
CA GLU A 63 0.87 -3.49 22.59
C GLU A 63 -0.58 -3.80 22.19
N VAL A 64 -1.42 -4.20 23.15
CA VAL A 64 -2.86 -4.38 22.94
C VAL A 64 -3.56 -3.04 22.72
N ALA A 65 -3.17 -1.98 23.44
CA ALA A 65 -3.73 -0.65 23.29
C ALA A 65 -3.36 0.01 21.94
N HIS A 66 -2.15 -0.22 21.43
CA HIS A 66 -1.68 0.35 20.16
C HIS A 66 -1.94 -0.54 18.94
N GLY A 67 -2.20 -1.84 19.13
CA GLY A 67 -2.49 -2.79 18.05
C GLY A 67 -1.26 -3.26 17.26
N HIS A 68 -0.04 -3.00 17.74
CA HIS A 68 1.20 -3.48 17.15
C HIS A 68 2.23 -3.87 18.23
N VAL A 69 3.26 -4.61 17.81
CA VAL A 69 4.35 -5.04 18.70
C VAL A 69 5.28 -3.87 19.04
N HIS A 70 5.81 -3.87 20.26
CA HIS A 70 6.83 -2.95 20.77
C HIS A 70 8.13 -3.71 21.09
N GLY A 71 9.25 -3.00 21.19
CA GLY A 71 10.56 -3.58 21.52
C GLY A 71 11.55 -3.59 20.35
N PRO A 72 12.54 -4.50 20.32
CA PRO A 72 13.60 -4.53 19.31
C PRO A 72 13.10 -4.75 17.88
N ASP A 73 12.06 -5.57 17.72
CA ASP A 73 11.47 -5.95 16.43
C ASP A 73 10.13 -5.23 16.16
N GLY A 74 9.84 -4.17 16.93
CA GLY A 74 8.57 -3.44 16.91
C GLY A 74 8.70 -1.96 16.51
N VAL A 75 7.55 -1.30 16.39
CA VAL A 75 7.51 0.15 16.23
C VAL A 75 7.62 0.80 17.62
N GLN A 76 8.55 1.73 17.77
CA GLN A 76 8.72 2.56 18.95
C GLN A 76 8.08 3.93 18.68
N HIS A 77 7.45 4.51 19.71
CA HIS A 77 6.84 5.84 19.70
C HIS A 77 7.41 6.68 20.84
#